data_AF-M5RYK5-F1
#
_entry.id   AF-M5RYK5-F1
#
_cell.length_a   1.000
_cell.length_b   1.000
_cell.length_c   1.000
_cell.angle_alpha   90.00
_cell.angle_beta   90.00
_cell.angle_gamma   90.00
#
_symmetry.space_group_name_H-M   'P 1'
#
loop_
_entity.id
_entity.type
_entity.pdbx_description
1 polymer ?
#
loop_
_entity_poly.entity_id
_entity_poly.type
_entity_poly.pdbx_seq_one_letter_code
_entity_poly.pdbx_strand_id
1 'polypeptide(L)'
;MPFGFRLHEVERIEKPGARTIVHNHLVHDEEAGPIMRAVLLKSKDERSWGQVRLARYFTARADIPDKFKPFIADTIGKQLQNPIYCGELVWDQNCTGIVRGVRVLEANSPEDVIHVPDFCEPLISIEDFQQIQAHRIARTRNRKSESGERQRGISYRYPLTGLVRCGHCNAAMNPNSSSYKDTVYMSYMCPNRSVGICDNKFRVPEEWLREAVVGFILKHLIPSDEPTRLEFVDEITELVRAALGDLQSEDLDAKPGLEAELATLREQMSGWVKSLSKPKLSDSVRELVETQLAEASDRRGEIEAILDEGFDPETFLATLVRPEQVRDRIDRLSTVLSGENATETNLFLSMHVDRIDCFNDGRVRLRVCKIGSSFHAVNWFAKQQPLETSDEPSGETATGDYQTKPRRRGRPRIEPGESVAALEEIDAVTDPFRFRGLPDDWFWVEEFQVPERSCWAKDNAEAVLARYNNIAESTKRKPSCNAIAREFGVSRPTILNALDYANGKQEGAGTKHRRESKVRIKGNPEVEKRIEELHDANVIEKDIAAEIGVSRAAITNALVRLYEKRDVPKPDGRRSRHQR
;
A
#
# COMPACT_ATOMS: atom_id res chain seq x y z
N MET A 1 17.75 16.22 10.65
CA MET A 1 18.14 15.91 12.05
C MET A 1 17.62 14.55 12.46
N PRO A 2 18.45 13.66 13.02
CA PRO A 2 17.98 12.41 13.60
C PRO A 2 16.92 12.67 14.67
N PHE A 3 15.84 11.88 14.66
CA PHE A 3 14.75 12.06 15.62
C PHE A 3 15.24 11.77 17.04
N GLY A 4 14.97 12.67 17.99
CA GLY A 4 15.50 12.60 19.36
C GLY A 4 16.75 13.45 19.61
N PHE A 5 17.26 14.14 18.59
CA PHE A 5 18.37 15.09 18.71
C PHE A 5 18.01 16.45 18.12
N ARG A 6 18.64 17.50 18.65
CA ARG A 6 18.63 18.87 18.11
C ARG A 6 20.07 19.35 17.88
N LEU A 7 20.24 20.38 17.05
CA LEU A 7 21.53 21.05 16.90
C LEU A 7 21.74 22.04 18.03
N HIS A 8 22.93 22.06 18.59
CA HIS A 8 23.39 23.09 19.51
C HIS A 8 24.64 23.75 18.92
N GLU A 9 24.54 25.06 18.68
CA GLU A 9 25.66 25.88 18.22
C GLU A 9 26.68 26.06 19.34
N VAL A 10 27.95 25.83 19.04
CA VAL A 10 29.07 26.09 19.95
C VAL A 10 30.02 27.03 19.24
N GLU A 11 30.28 28.16 19.89
CA GLU A 11 31.31 29.10 19.47
C GLU A 11 32.64 28.65 20.04
N ARG A 12 33.60 28.39 19.16
CA ARG A 12 34.98 28.12 19.54
C ARG A 12 35.87 29.24 19.02
N ILE A 13 36.56 29.90 19.95
CA ILE A 13 37.59 30.90 19.64
C ILE A 13 38.93 30.16 19.55
N GLU A 14 39.55 30.10 18.36
CA GLU A 14 40.79 29.34 18.14
C GLU A 14 41.98 29.92 18.95
N LYS A 15 42.03 31.25 19.14
CA LYS A 15 42.99 31.99 19.98
C LYS A 15 42.42 33.35 20.42
N PRO A 16 42.84 33.95 21.55
CA PRO A 16 42.48 35.34 21.86
C PRO A 16 42.90 36.27 20.72
N GLY A 17 41.92 36.85 20.02
CA GLY A 17 42.14 37.71 18.83
C GLY A 17 42.03 37.02 17.46
N ALA A 18 41.66 35.73 17.38
CA ALA A 18 41.41 35.01 16.13
C ALA A 18 39.91 34.77 15.87
N ARG A 19 39.58 34.35 14.63
CA ARG A 19 38.21 34.09 14.15
C ARG A 19 37.40 33.21 15.11
N THR A 20 36.14 33.60 15.33
CA THR A 20 35.15 32.72 15.96
C THR A 20 34.69 31.68 14.95
N ILE A 21 34.85 30.41 15.26
CA ILE A 21 34.26 29.31 14.48
C ILE A 21 33.00 28.87 15.19
N VAL A 22 31.87 28.98 14.51
CA VAL A 22 30.60 28.40 14.95
C VAL A 22 30.53 26.98 14.38
N HIS A 23 30.39 25.98 15.24
CA HIS A 23 30.10 24.61 14.81
C HIS A 23 28.90 24.06 15.57
N ASN A 24 28.21 23.11 14.95
CA ASN A 24 27.04 22.46 15.53
C ASN A 24 27.39 21.10 16.12
N HIS A 25 26.87 20.77 17.29
CA HIS A 25 26.89 19.41 17.82
C HIS A 25 25.47 18.91 18.09
N LEU A 26 25.31 17.58 18.05
CA LEU A 26 24.05 16.94 18.37
C LEU A 26 23.90 16.82 19.89
N VAL A 27 22.81 17.37 20.42
CA VAL A 27 22.38 17.17 21.81
C VAL A 27 21.00 16.55 21.85
N HIS A 28 20.64 15.90 22.96
CA HIS A 28 19.32 15.31 23.12
C HIS A 28 18.25 16.39 23.04
N ASP A 29 17.18 16.07 22.30
CA ASP A 29 15.98 16.88 22.30
C ASP A 29 15.17 16.57 23.57
N GLU A 30 14.70 17.60 24.29
CA GLU A 30 14.01 17.44 25.57
C GLU A 30 12.69 16.67 25.44
N GLU A 31 11.99 16.81 24.30
CA GLU A 31 10.72 16.14 24.06
C GLU A 31 10.89 14.83 23.26
N ALA A 32 11.60 14.90 22.13
CA ALA A 32 11.77 13.78 21.21
C ALA A 32 12.81 12.75 21.69
N GLY A 33 13.81 13.17 22.48
CA GLY A 33 14.87 12.31 22.99
C GLY A 33 14.34 11.16 23.86
N PRO A 34 13.55 11.45 24.91
CA PRO A 34 12.91 10.42 25.73
C PRO A 34 12.01 9.47 24.93
N ILE A 35 11.29 9.99 23.93
CA ILE A 35 10.42 9.20 23.05
C ILE A 35 11.26 8.22 22.22
N MET A 36 12.30 8.69 21.55
CA MET A 36 13.17 7.82 20.73
C MET A 36 13.89 6.79 21.58
N ARG A 37 14.37 7.18 22.78
CA ARG A 37 14.94 6.26 23.76
C ARG A 37 13.94 5.17 24.16
N ALA A 38 12.68 5.52 24.41
CA ALA A 38 11.63 4.55 24.71
C ALA A 38 11.38 3.59 23.53
N VAL A 39 11.39 4.08 22.28
CA VAL A 39 11.27 3.24 21.08
C VAL A 39 12.41 2.21 20.99
N LEU A 40 13.64 2.64 21.21
CA LEU A 40 14.83 1.79 21.19
C LEU A 40 14.77 0.71 22.29
N LEU A 41 14.54 1.12 23.54
CA LEU A 41 14.45 0.20 24.68
C LEU A 41 13.30 -0.79 24.51
N LYS A 42 12.12 -0.34 24.05
CA LYS A 42 10.99 -1.25 23.79
C LYS A 42 11.33 -2.27 22.69
N SER A 43 12.08 -1.89 21.66
CA SER A 43 12.56 -2.83 20.64
C SER A 43 13.61 -3.82 21.18
N LYS A 44 14.37 -3.41 22.20
CA LYS A 44 15.32 -4.28 22.90
C LYS A 44 14.58 -5.31 23.75
N ASP A 45 13.72 -4.84 24.65
CA ASP A 45 13.05 -5.68 25.66
C ASP A 45 12.06 -6.65 25.01
N GLU A 46 11.37 -6.22 23.96
CA GLU A 46 10.31 -7.00 23.31
C GLU A 46 10.80 -7.65 22.01
N ARG A 47 11.61 -8.71 22.12
CA ARG A 47 12.21 -9.41 20.97
C ARG A 47 11.23 -9.78 19.85
N SER A 48 9.98 -10.10 20.18
CA SER A 48 8.93 -10.49 19.23
C SER A 48 8.28 -9.30 18.48
N TRP A 49 8.57 -8.06 18.87
CA TRP A 49 7.96 -6.88 18.28
C TRP A 49 8.75 -6.42 17.05
N GLY A 50 8.14 -6.57 15.88
CA GLY A 50 8.63 -5.96 14.64
C GLY A 50 8.28 -4.47 14.56
N GLN A 51 8.87 -3.78 13.59
CA GLN A 51 8.69 -2.34 13.36
C GLN A 51 7.21 -1.90 13.23
N VAL A 52 6.36 -2.74 12.65
CA VAL A 52 4.90 -2.49 12.54
C VAL A 52 4.22 -2.47 13.91
N ARG A 53 4.59 -3.39 14.80
CA ARG A 53 4.00 -3.49 16.15
C ARG A 53 4.47 -2.35 17.03
N LEU A 54 5.76 -1.97 16.91
CA LEU A 54 6.31 -0.79 17.57
C LEU A 54 5.59 0.48 17.09
N ALA A 55 5.50 0.69 15.78
CA ALA A 55 4.79 1.84 15.20
C ALA A 55 3.36 1.96 15.74
N ARG A 56 2.58 0.86 15.71
CA ARG A 56 1.23 0.85 16.26
C ARG A 56 1.19 1.21 17.74
N TYR A 57 2.08 0.62 18.53
CA TYR A 57 2.11 0.83 19.98
C TYR A 57 2.42 2.29 20.33
N PHE A 58 3.42 2.89 19.70
CA PHE A 58 3.80 4.28 19.97
C PHE A 58 2.81 5.29 19.37
N THR A 59 2.18 4.99 18.22
CA THR A 59 1.08 5.82 17.69
C THR A 59 -0.13 5.82 18.62
N ALA A 60 -0.47 4.69 19.24
CA ALA A 60 -1.63 4.58 20.12
C ALA A 60 -1.41 5.14 21.55
N ARG A 61 -0.20 5.60 21.88
CA ARG A 61 0.14 6.10 23.22
C ARG A 61 -0.37 7.52 23.42
N ALA A 62 -1.23 7.72 24.42
CA ALA A 62 -1.80 9.03 24.74
C ALA A 62 -0.76 9.99 25.35
N ASP A 63 0.30 9.48 25.97
CA ASP A 63 1.37 10.28 26.60
C ASP A 63 2.32 10.94 25.61
N ILE A 64 2.26 10.55 24.33
CA ILE A 64 3.10 11.14 23.27
C ILE A 64 2.34 12.29 22.60
N PRO A 65 2.91 13.50 22.50
CA PRO A 65 2.28 14.61 21.79
C PRO A 65 1.94 14.27 20.33
N ASP A 66 0.79 14.74 19.85
CA ASP A 66 0.31 14.41 18.51
C ASP A 66 1.21 14.97 17.40
N LYS A 67 2.00 16.02 17.67
CA LYS A 67 3.02 16.54 16.75
C LYS A 67 4.11 15.51 16.36
N PHE A 68 4.31 14.47 17.18
CA PHE A 68 5.26 13.38 16.90
C PHE A 68 4.58 12.13 16.32
N LYS A 69 3.26 12.15 16.20
CA LYS A 69 2.47 11.07 15.61
C LYS A 69 2.10 11.41 14.16
N PRO A 70 1.85 10.38 13.33
CA PRO A 70 1.96 8.96 13.63
C PRO A 70 3.39 8.43 13.50
N PHE A 71 3.69 7.35 14.23
CA PHE A 71 4.91 6.58 14.00
C PHE A 71 4.73 5.68 12.78
N ILE A 72 5.65 5.80 11.82
CA ILE A 72 5.64 5.02 10.58
C ILE A 72 6.63 3.85 10.71
N ALA A 73 6.18 2.65 10.36
CA ALA A 73 6.94 1.41 10.51
C ALA A 73 8.31 1.45 9.79
N ASP A 74 8.38 2.01 8.59
CA ASP A 74 9.64 2.13 7.84
C ASP A 74 10.60 3.14 8.48
N THR A 75 10.07 4.24 9.01
CA THR A 75 10.87 5.25 9.73
C THR A 75 11.47 4.64 11.00
N ILE A 76 10.67 3.91 11.79
CA ILE A 76 11.18 3.12 12.93
C ILE A 76 12.25 2.13 12.44
N GLY A 77 12.01 1.44 11.33
CA GLY A 77 12.98 0.50 10.75
C GLY A 77 14.35 1.13 10.49
N LYS A 78 14.39 2.35 9.93
CA LYS A 78 15.60 3.13 9.68
C LYS A 78 16.21 3.67 10.98
N GLN A 79 15.39 4.17 11.90
CA GLN A 79 15.87 4.65 13.20
C GLN A 79 16.55 3.55 13.99
N LEU A 80 15.95 2.36 14.06
CA LEU A 80 16.54 1.19 14.71
C LEU A 80 17.81 0.67 14.01
N GLN A 81 18.19 1.17 12.82
CA GLN A 81 19.45 0.85 12.13
C GLN A 81 20.54 1.88 12.38
N ASN A 82 20.18 3.08 12.80
CA ASN A 82 21.10 4.21 12.77
C ASN A 82 22.03 4.17 14.00
N PRO A 83 23.35 4.01 13.81
CA PRO A 83 24.32 3.95 14.91
C PRO A 83 24.48 5.29 15.66
N ILE A 84 23.91 6.38 15.14
CA ILE A 84 23.91 7.68 15.84
C ILE A 84 23.30 7.59 17.24
N TYR A 85 22.36 6.64 17.45
CA TYR A 85 21.70 6.45 18.74
C TYR A 85 22.59 5.81 19.82
N CYS A 86 23.69 5.18 19.42
CA CYS A 86 24.76 4.74 20.32
C CYS A 86 26.01 5.62 20.21
N GLY A 87 25.88 6.84 19.68
CA GLY A 87 26.93 7.86 19.68
C GLY A 87 27.88 7.82 18.48
N GLU A 88 27.67 6.93 17.51
CA GLU A 88 28.56 6.78 16.34
C GLU A 88 27.93 7.40 15.08
N LEU A 89 28.65 8.31 14.42
CA LEU A 89 28.29 8.78 13.09
C LEU A 89 28.93 7.89 12.03
N VAL A 90 28.11 7.35 11.14
CA VAL A 90 28.59 6.61 9.97
C VAL A 90 28.23 7.41 8.72
N TRP A 91 29.26 7.86 8.01
CA TRP A 91 29.17 8.74 6.86
C TRP A 91 29.60 8.02 5.57
N ASP A 92 29.05 8.48 4.46
CA ASP A 92 29.33 7.94 3.12
C ASP A 92 29.06 6.44 2.97
N GLN A 93 27.94 5.96 3.54
CA GLN A 93 27.54 4.55 3.42
C GLN A 93 27.16 4.17 1.98
N ASN A 94 26.69 5.13 1.18
CA ASN A 94 26.24 4.89 -0.18
C ASN A 94 26.64 6.04 -1.08
N CYS A 95 27.18 5.75 -2.25
CA CYS A 95 27.27 6.70 -3.33
C CYS A 95 25.95 6.74 -4.11
N THR A 96 25.54 7.94 -4.50
CA THR A 96 24.39 8.12 -5.39
C THR A 96 24.85 8.62 -6.74
N GLY A 97 24.66 7.79 -7.77
CA GLY A 97 24.91 8.14 -9.16
C GLY A 97 23.62 8.24 -9.95
N ILE A 98 23.67 8.87 -11.13
CA ILE A 98 22.60 8.78 -12.13
C ILE A 98 23.12 7.88 -13.25
N VAL A 99 22.54 6.69 -13.38
CA VAL A 99 22.86 5.77 -14.47
C VAL A 99 21.61 5.63 -15.32
N ARG A 100 21.69 6.08 -16.59
CA ARG A 100 20.57 6.02 -17.54
C ARG A 100 19.28 6.67 -17.01
N GLY A 101 19.40 7.85 -16.41
CA GLY A 101 18.27 8.60 -15.84
C GLY A 101 17.65 7.96 -14.59
N VAL A 102 18.29 6.95 -13.99
CA VAL A 102 17.88 6.35 -12.72
C VAL A 102 18.88 6.73 -11.64
N ARG A 103 18.39 7.27 -10.52
CA ARG A 103 19.22 7.42 -9.32
C ARG A 103 19.55 6.04 -8.79
N VAL A 104 20.80 5.62 -8.95
CA VAL A 104 21.32 4.36 -8.39
C VAL A 104 21.96 4.67 -7.06
N LEU A 105 21.64 3.85 -6.06
CA LEU A 105 22.22 3.91 -4.72
C LEU A 105 23.08 2.65 -4.57
N GLU A 106 24.39 2.82 -4.64
CA GLU A 106 25.35 1.73 -4.47
C GLU A 106 26.02 1.89 -3.12
N ALA A 107 26.13 0.80 -2.37
CA ALA A 107 26.84 0.81 -1.10
C ALA A 107 28.33 1.01 -1.38
N ASN A 108 28.97 1.91 -0.65
CA ASN A 108 30.41 2.10 -0.77
C ASN A 108 31.16 0.89 -0.18
N SER A 109 32.42 0.72 -0.60
CA SER A 109 33.29 -0.28 0.01
C SER A 109 33.37 -0.01 1.52
N PRO A 110 33.40 -1.03 2.39
CA PRO A 110 33.55 -0.83 3.84
C PRO A 110 34.76 0.04 4.22
N GLU A 111 35.80 0.06 3.38
CA GLU A 111 37.02 0.86 3.56
C GLU A 111 36.80 2.37 3.29
N ASP A 112 35.81 2.70 2.46
CA ASP A 112 35.46 4.09 2.11
C ASP A 112 34.40 4.69 3.05
N VAL A 113 33.75 3.85 3.87
CA VAL A 113 32.76 4.29 4.85
C VAL A 113 33.47 4.90 6.06
N ILE A 114 33.15 6.15 6.37
CA ILE A 114 33.78 6.87 7.49
C ILE A 114 32.98 6.60 8.76
N HIS A 115 33.64 6.02 9.76
CA HIS A 115 33.11 5.79 11.09
C HIS A 115 33.71 6.80 12.07
N VAL A 116 32.86 7.64 12.67
CA VAL A 116 33.25 8.60 13.70
C VAL A 116 32.63 8.14 15.02
N PRO A 117 33.38 7.40 15.86
CA PRO A 117 32.92 7.04 17.20
C PRO A 117 32.82 8.29 18.09
N ASP A 118 32.03 8.21 19.15
CA ASP A 118 31.84 9.27 20.15
C ASP A 118 31.45 10.64 19.54
N PHE A 119 30.71 10.61 18.43
CA PHE A 119 30.25 11.80 17.71
C PHE A 119 29.22 12.61 18.52
N CYS A 120 28.38 11.95 19.31
CA CYS A 120 27.38 12.60 20.16
C CYS A 120 27.06 11.77 21.40
N GLU A 121 26.43 12.41 22.39
CA GLU A 121 25.98 11.73 23.59
C GLU A 121 24.94 10.64 23.21
N PRO A 122 25.18 9.35 23.55
CA PRO A 122 24.31 8.26 23.14
C PRO A 122 22.94 8.31 23.85
N LEU A 123 21.87 7.94 23.15
CA LEU A 123 20.54 7.73 23.77
C LEU A 123 20.46 6.36 24.47
N ILE A 124 21.19 5.37 23.95
CA ILE A 124 21.28 4.01 24.48
C ILE A 124 22.74 3.52 24.42
N SER A 125 23.08 2.52 25.24
CA SER A 125 24.42 1.94 25.20
C SER A 125 24.67 1.17 23.89
N ILE A 126 25.95 0.97 23.57
CA ILE A 126 26.37 0.18 22.40
C ILE A 126 25.85 -1.26 22.53
N GLU A 127 25.86 -1.83 23.73
CA GLU A 127 25.35 -3.19 24.00
C GLU A 127 23.85 -3.29 23.71
N ASP A 128 23.08 -2.30 24.14
CA ASP A 128 21.64 -2.23 23.89
C ASP A 128 21.35 -2.12 22.39
N PHE A 129 22.13 -1.32 21.67
CA PHE A 129 22.02 -1.18 20.22
C PHE A 129 22.37 -2.49 19.49
N GLN A 130 23.43 -3.18 19.90
CA GLN A 130 23.82 -4.48 19.35
C GLN A 130 22.72 -5.53 19.57
N GLN A 131 22.07 -5.56 20.74
CA GLN A 131 20.93 -6.45 21.00
C GLN A 131 19.75 -6.17 20.06
N ILE A 132 19.44 -4.89 19.81
CA ILE A 132 18.42 -4.48 18.84
C ILE A 132 18.77 -5.00 17.44
N GLN A 133 20.03 -4.86 16.99
CA GLN A 133 20.46 -5.40 15.70
C GLN A 133 20.33 -6.93 15.64
N ALA A 134 20.74 -7.63 16.70
CA ALA A 134 20.62 -9.08 16.77
C ALA A 134 19.16 -9.55 16.65
N HIS A 135 18.23 -8.88 17.35
CA HIS A 135 16.79 -9.15 17.22
C HIS A 135 16.28 -8.93 15.80
N ARG A 136 16.78 -7.90 15.11
CA ARG A 136 16.41 -7.58 13.72
C ARG A 136 16.96 -8.63 12.74
N ILE A 137 18.23 -9.01 12.86
CA ILE A 137 18.86 -10.04 12.01
C ILE A 137 18.15 -11.39 12.17
N ALA A 138 17.84 -11.80 13.40
CA ALA A 138 17.11 -13.03 13.69
C ALA A 138 15.73 -13.05 12.99
N ARG A 139 15.04 -11.90 12.93
CA ARG A 139 13.76 -11.77 12.22
C ARG A 139 13.90 -11.85 10.70
N THR A 140 15.00 -11.34 10.13
CA THR A 140 15.26 -11.39 8.68
C THR A 140 15.64 -12.80 8.21
N ARG A 141 16.37 -13.59 9.03
CA ARG A 141 16.76 -14.96 8.70
C ARG A 141 15.57 -15.92 8.56
N ASN A 142 14.46 -15.68 9.26
CA ASN A 142 13.22 -16.45 9.12
C ASN A 142 12.41 -16.10 7.85
N ARG A 143 12.92 -15.23 6.97
CA ARG A 143 12.22 -14.73 5.77
C ARG A 143 12.96 -14.98 4.45
N LYS A 144 14.14 -15.61 4.45
CA LYS A 144 14.86 -15.87 3.19
C LYS A 144 14.26 -17.07 2.45
N SER A 145 13.78 -16.82 1.22
CA SER A 145 13.70 -17.82 0.16
C SER A 145 15.08 -18.04 -0.47
N GLU A 146 15.30 -19.22 -1.05
CA GLU A 146 16.60 -19.76 -1.50
C GLU A 146 17.23 -19.08 -2.73
N SER A 147 16.53 -18.23 -3.46
CA SER A 147 16.93 -17.81 -4.82
C SER A 147 17.80 -16.54 -4.85
N GLY A 148 18.99 -16.59 -4.27
CA GLY A 148 19.95 -15.49 -4.02
C GLY A 148 20.42 -14.56 -5.14
N GLU A 149 19.59 -14.14 -6.10
CA GLU A 149 19.94 -13.14 -7.12
C GLU A 149 19.15 -11.82 -6.96
N ARG A 150 19.87 -10.69 -6.89
CA ARG A 150 19.28 -9.34 -6.97
C ARG A 150 19.19 -8.92 -8.44
N GLN A 151 18.10 -9.24 -9.09
CA GLN A 151 17.81 -8.78 -10.45
C GLN A 151 17.19 -7.36 -10.39
N ARG A 152 17.65 -6.45 -11.25
CA ARG A 152 17.26 -5.03 -11.27
C ARG A 152 15.87 -4.85 -11.94
N GLY A 153 14.90 -4.22 -11.26
CA GLY A 153 13.54 -3.95 -11.74
C GLY A 153 12.44 -4.68 -10.93
N ILE A 154 11.24 -4.09 -10.79
CA ILE A 154 10.11 -4.72 -10.07
C ILE A 154 9.25 -5.48 -11.09
N SER A 155 9.06 -6.79 -10.92
CA SER A 155 7.99 -7.53 -11.60
C SER A 155 6.74 -7.52 -10.72
N TYR A 156 5.60 -7.16 -11.32
CA TYR A 156 4.31 -7.21 -10.64
C TYR A 156 3.69 -8.60 -10.78
N ARG A 157 3.21 -9.14 -9.66
CA ARG A 157 2.41 -10.36 -9.64
C ARG A 157 0.91 -10.10 -9.86
N TYR A 158 0.45 -8.89 -9.53
CA TYR A 158 -0.97 -8.52 -9.59
C TYR A 158 -1.13 -7.21 -10.41
N PRO A 159 -1.96 -7.20 -11.47
CA PRO A 159 -2.03 -6.08 -12.42
C PRO A 159 -2.46 -4.74 -11.83
N LEU A 160 -3.20 -4.72 -10.72
CA LEU A 160 -3.68 -3.48 -10.10
C LEU A 160 -2.75 -2.95 -9.00
N THR A 161 -1.57 -3.56 -8.83
CA THR A 161 -0.60 -3.14 -7.80
C THR A 161 -0.24 -1.66 -7.97
N GLY A 162 -0.38 -0.88 -6.89
CA GLY A 162 -0.06 0.56 -6.88
C GLY A 162 -1.06 1.48 -7.60
N LEU A 163 -2.11 0.92 -8.22
CA LEU A 163 -3.28 1.65 -8.72
C LEU A 163 -4.42 1.67 -7.68
N VAL A 164 -4.55 0.61 -6.89
CA VAL A 164 -5.54 0.52 -5.80
C VAL A 164 -5.12 1.37 -4.60
N ARG A 165 -6.02 2.25 -4.17
CA ARG A 165 -5.85 3.22 -3.09
C ARG A 165 -6.93 3.04 -2.03
N CYS A 166 -6.56 3.36 -0.80
CA CYS A 166 -7.51 3.42 0.29
C CYS A 166 -8.27 4.76 0.21
N GLY A 167 -9.58 4.73 -0.01
CA GLY A 167 -10.44 5.95 -0.07
C GLY A 167 -10.59 6.71 1.25
N HIS A 168 -9.80 6.37 2.28
CA HIS A 168 -9.80 7.02 3.60
C HIS A 168 -8.48 7.76 3.85
N CYS A 169 -7.35 7.07 3.70
CA CYS A 169 -6.01 7.62 4.01
C CYS A 169 -5.10 7.76 2.79
N ASN A 170 -5.62 7.53 1.57
CA ASN A 170 -4.92 7.60 0.28
C ASN A 170 -3.66 6.71 0.11
N ALA A 171 -3.40 5.82 1.08
CA ALA A 171 -2.30 4.86 0.97
C ALA A 171 -2.57 3.84 -0.16
N ALA A 172 -1.53 3.48 -0.91
CA ALA A 172 -1.59 2.36 -1.84
C ALA A 172 -1.96 1.08 -1.08
N MET A 173 -3.00 0.39 -1.52
CA MET A 173 -3.41 -0.89 -0.93
C MET A 173 -2.48 -1.99 -1.44
N ASN A 174 -2.06 -2.87 -0.52
CA ASN A 174 -1.15 -3.95 -0.84
C ASN A 174 -1.92 -5.26 -1.03
N PRO A 175 -1.58 -6.08 -2.03
CA PRO A 175 -2.11 -7.43 -2.14
C PRO A 175 -1.61 -8.25 -0.95
N ASN A 176 -2.52 -8.95 -0.29
CA ASN A 176 -2.21 -9.79 0.85
C ASN A 176 -2.89 -11.16 0.69
N SER A 177 -2.12 -12.21 0.91
CA SER A 177 -2.58 -13.59 0.85
C SER A 177 -3.17 -14.05 2.17
N SER A 178 -4.24 -14.84 2.10
CA SER A 178 -4.72 -15.63 3.21
C SER A 178 -4.96 -17.05 2.73
N SER A 179 -4.46 -18.04 3.46
CA SER A 179 -4.66 -19.46 3.14
C SER A 179 -5.69 -20.09 4.06
N TYR A 180 -6.53 -20.96 3.50
CA TYR A 180 -7.43 -21.82 4.24
C TYR A 180 -7.65 -23.13 3.47
N LYS A 181 -7.40 -24.28 4.13
CA LYS A 181 -7.53 -25.63 3.54
C LYS A 181 -6.95 -25.71 2.11
N ASP A 182 -5.68 -25.38 2.01
CA ASP A 182 -4.87 -25.40 0.77
C ASP A 182 -5.27 -24.41 -0.33
N THR A 183 -6.36 -23.65 -0.16
CA THR A 183 -6.72 -22.54 -1.05
C THR A 183 -6.09 -21.24 -0.58
N VAL A 184 -5.42 -20.52 -1.49
CA VAL A 184 -4.85 -19.19 -1.23
C VAL A 184 -5.77 -18.13 -1.85
N TYR A 185 -6.30 -17.26 -1.00
CA TYR A 185 -7.11 -16.10 -1.40
C TYR A 185 -6.24 -14.85 -1.41
N MET A 186 -6.38 -14.04 -2.46
CA MET A 186 -5.71 -12.76 -2.59
C MET A 186 -6.70 -11.60 -2.42
N SER A 187 -6.32 -10.59 -1.64
CA SER A 187 -7.13 -9.39 -1.47
C SER A 187 -6.25 -8.17 -1.28
N TYR A 188 -6.68 -7.03 -1.81
CA TYR A 188 -6.09 -5.73 -1.49
C TYR A 188 -6.52 -5.29 -0.10
N MET A 189 -5.56 -4.76 0.68
CA MET A 189 -5.81 -4.19 2.00
C MET A 189 -5.01 -2.91 2.21
N CYS A 190 -5.62 -1.97 2.95
CA CYS A 190 -4.92 -0.78 3.42
C CYS A 190 -3.78 -1.18 4.38
N PRO A 191 -2.51 -0.76 4.15
CA PRO A 191 -1.40 -1.09 5.05
C PRO A 191 -1.54 -0.39 6.42
N ASN A 192 -2.09 0.83 6.42
CA ASN A 192 -2.25 1.68 7.60
C ASN A 192 -3.27 1.12 8.60
N ARG A 193 -4.16 0.21 8.18
CA ARG A 193 -5.10 -0.50 9.10
C ARG A 193 -4.36 -1.31 10.16
N SER A 194 -3.23 -1.90 9.79
CA SER A 194 -2.48 -2.80 10.67
C SER A 194 -1.74 -2.04 11.77
N VAL A 195 -1.41 -0.78 11.48
CA VAL A 195 -0.73 0.18 12.35
C VAL A 195 -1.73 1.01 13.18
N GLY A 196 -3.02 0.96 12.84
CA GLY A 196 -4.06 1.73 13.53
C GLY A 196 -4.16 3.19 13.09
N ILE A 197 -3.57 3.54 11.93
CA ILE A 197 -3.61 4.89 11.35
C ILE A 197 -4.89 5.10 10.51
N CYS A 198 -5.47 4.03 9.97
CA CYS A 198 -6.64 4.08 9.11
C CYS A 198 -7.67 3.03 9.53
N ASP A 199 -8.94 3.43 9.57
CA ASP A 199 -10.06 2.56 9.95
C ASP A 199 -10.59 1.69 8.82
N ASN A 200 -10.09 1.86 7.59
CA ASN A 200 -10.44 0.98 6.48
C ASN A 200 -9.91 -0.44 6.71
N LYS A 201 -10.79 -1.29 7.25
CA LYS A 201 -10.53 -2.70 7.53
C LYS A 201 -11.00 -3.62 6.40
N PHE A 202 -11.64 -3.07 5.37
CA PHE A 202 -12.25 -3.82 4.30
C PHE A 202 -11.20 -4.54 3.43
N ARG A 203 -11.57 -5.72 2.93
CA ARG A 203 -10.72 -6.55 2.07
C ARG A 203 -11.37 -6.67 0.71
N VAL A 204 -10.72 -6.14 -0.31
CA VAL A 204 -11.23 -6.22 -1.68
C VAL A 204 -10.59 -7.43 -2.37
N PRO A 205 -11.36 -8.45 -2.80
CA PRO A 205 -10.79 -9.60 -3.49
C PRO A 205 -10.06 -9.17 -4.77
N GLU A 206 -8.84 -9.67 -4.96
CA GLU A 206 -7.96 -9.23 -6.05
C GLU A 206 -8.52 -9.61 -7.42
N GLU A 207 -8.93 -10.86 -7.58
CA GLU A 207 -9.47 -11.43 -8.82
C GLU A 207 -10.74 -10.71 -9.27
N TRP A 208 -11.71 -10.57 -8.36
CA TRP A 208 -12.96 -9.84 -8.64
C TRP A 208 -12.71 -8.38 -9.02
N LEU A 209 -11.81 -7.68 -8.30
CA LEU A 209 -11.52 -6.28 -8.60
C LEU A 209 -10.84 -6.14 -9.97
N ARG A 210 -9.90 -7.04 -10.28
CA ARG A 210 -9.25 -7.11 -11.59
C ARG A 210 -10.29 -7.27 -12.69
N GLU A 211 -11.18 -8.25 -12.58
CA GLU A 211 -12.22 -8.51 -13.58
C GLU A 211 -13.20 -7.35 -13.74
N ALA A 212 -13.64 -6.75 -12.63
CA ALA A 212 -14.52 -5.58 -12.67
C ALA A 212 -13.84 -4.40 -13.39
N VAL A 213 -12.61 -4.05 -12.99
CA VAL A 213 -11.85 -2.93 -13.60
C VAL A 213 -11.59 -3.19 -15.08
N VAL A 214 -11.15 -4.40 -15.45
CA VAL A 214 -10.94 -4.77 -16.86
C VAL A 214 -12.26 -4.67 -17.64
N GLY A 215 -13.36 -5.16 -17.09
CA GLY A 215 -14.68 -5.06 -17.71
C GLY A 215 -15.13 -3.62 -17.99
N PHE A 216 -14.94 -2.71 -17.03
CA PHE A 216 -15.23 -1.29 -17.24
C PHE A 216 -14.31 -0.66 -18.29
N ILE A 217 -13.01 -1.00 -18.27
CA ILE A 217 -12.07 -0.49 -19.27
C ILE A 217 -12.43 -0.98 -20.67
N LEU A 218 -12.75 -2.26 -20.84
CA LEU A 218 -13.22 -2.80 -22.11
C LEU A 218 -14.49 -2.08 -22.58
N LYS A 219 -15.46 -1.87 -21.68
CA LYS A 219 -16.72 -1.18 -21.97
C LYS A 219 -16.52 0.27 -22.43
N HIS A 220 -15.59 1.01 -21.82
CA HIS A 220 -15.46 2.46 -22.01
C HIS A 220 -14.30 2.91 -22.91
N LEU A 221 -13.25 2.10 -23.05
CA LEU A 221 -12.04 2.48 -23.79
C LEU A 221 -11.76 1.59 -25.00
N ILE A 222 -12.46 0.46 -25.16
CA ILE A 222 -12.25 -0.47 -26.27
C ILE A 222 -13.55 -0.59 -27.06
N PRO A 223 -13.73 0.22 -28.10
CA PRO A 223 -14.90 0.16 -28.96
C PRO A 223 -15.01 -1.21 -29.64
N SER A 224 -16.24 -1.70 -29.79
CA SER A 224 -16.54 -3.08 -30.21
C SER A 224 -16.35 -3.32 -31.71
N ASP A 225 -16.42 -2.27 -32.53
CA ASP A 225 -16.30 -2.30 -33.99
C ASP A 225 -15.53 -1.08 -34.51
N GLU A 226 -15.08 -1.17 -35.76
CA GLU A 226 -14.20 -0.19 -36.39
C GLU A 226 -14.82 1.22 -36.54
N PRO A 227 -16.10 1.39 -36.95
CA PRO A 227 -16.78 2.69 -36.91
C PRO A 227 -16.74 3.34 -35.52
N THR A 228 -17.09 2.59 -34.48
CA THR A 228 -17.10 3.10 -33.10
C THR A 228 -15.69 3.44 -32.60
N ARG A 229 -14.65 2.78 -33.14
CA ARG A 229 -13.25 3.16 -32.87
C ARG A 229 -12.89 4.52 -33.46
N LEU A 230 -13.33 4.79 -34.68
CA LEU A 230 -13.08 6.06 -35.32
C LEU A 230 -13.78 7.18 -34.54
N GLU A 231 -15.04 6.97 -34.16
CA GLU A 231 -15.80 7.90 -33.31
C GLU A 231 -15.09 8.19 -31.98
N PHE A 232 -14.47 7.18 -31.35
CA PHE A 232 -13.69 7.35 -30.12
C PHE A 232 -12.42 8.19 -30.33
N VAL A 233 -11.71 7.98 -31.44
CA VAL A 233 -10.52 8.79 -31.78
C VAL A 233 -10.93 10.23 -32.08
N ASP A 234 -12.06 10.43 -32.76
CA ASP A 234 -12.63 11.74 -33.02
C ASP A 234 -13.04 12.42 -31.70
N GLU A 235 -13.69 11.70 -30.77
CA GLU A 235 -14.02 12.22 -29.43
C GLU A 235 -12.77 12.71 -28.68
N ILE A 236 -11.68 11.92 -28.67
CA ILE A 236 -10.40 12.33 -28.05
C ILE A 236 -9.86 13.60 -28.72
N THR A 237 -9.92 13.67 -30.05
CA THR A 237 -9.41 14.81 -30.82
C THR A 237 -10.22 16.07 -30.53
N GLU A 238 -11.55 15.97 -30.45
CA GLU A 238 -12.42 17.08 -30.08
C GLU A 238 -12.24 17.53 -28.64
N LEU A 239 -12.06 16.62 -27.68
CA LEU A 239 -11.78 16.99 -26.28
C LEU A 239 -10.49 17.81 -26.17
N VAL A 240 -9.45 17.38 -26.88
CA VAL A 240 -8.18 18.11 -26.90
C VAL A 240 -8.31 19.44 -27.65
N ARG A 241 -9.01 19.48 -28.79
CA ARG A 241 -9.27 20.72 -29.54
C ARG A 241 -10.05 21.73 -28.69
N ALA A 242 -11.10 21.30 -28.01
CA ALA A 242 -11.91 22.16 -27.16
C ALA A 242 -11.07 22.75 -26.03
N ALA A 243 -10.27 21.93 -25.34
CA ALA A 243 -9.39 22.42 -24.28
C ALA A 243 -8.28 23.34 -24.79
N LEU A 244 -7.78 23.16 -26.02
CA LEU A 244 -6.89 24.14 -26.66
C LEU A 244 -7.64 25.44 -26.95
N GLY A 245 -8.89 25.38 -27.42
CA GLY A 245 -9.70 26.56 -27.71
C GLY A 245 -10.08 27.39 -26.48
N ASP A 246 -10.19 26.77 -25.32
CA ASP A 246 -10.47 27.45 -24.03
C ASP A 246 -9.24 28.18 -23.46
N LEU A 247 -8.03 27.80 -23.91
CA LEU A 247 -6.80 28.49 -23.53
C LEU A 247 -6.68 29.81 -24.30
N GLN A 248 -6.21 30.87 -23.63
CA GLN A 248 -5.99 32.14 -24.32
C GLN A 248 -4.85 32.00 -25.32
N SER A 249 -4.81 32.84 -26.36
CA SER A 249 -3.72 32.83 -27.34
C SER A 249 -2.35 32.97 -26.68
N GLU A 250 -2.25 33.67 -25.55
CA GLU A 250 -1.03 33.84 -24.74
C GLU A 250 -0.61 32.56 -24.00
N ASP A 251 -1.56 31.69 -23.61
CA ASP A 251 -1.31 30.41 -22.92
C ASP A 251 -0.85 29.31 -23.91
N LEU A 252 -1.34 29.39 -25.15
CA LEU A 252 -0.95 28.50 -26.24
C LEU A 252 0.37 28.90 -26.89
N ASP A 253 0.74 30.18 -26.77
CA ASP A 253 1.93 30.70 -27.42
C ASP A 253 3.19 30.17 -26.71
N ALA A 254 3.86 29.19 -27.32
CA ALA A 254 5.16 28.73 -26.85
C ALA A 254 6.26 29.80 -27.04
N LYS A 255 5.97 30.86 -27.80
CA LYS A 255 6.91 31.91 -28.18
C LYS A 255 7.55 32.62 -27.00
N PRO A 256 6.85 33.06 -25.94
CA PRO A 256 7.50 33.72 -24.79
C PRO A 256 8.48 32.77 -24.05
N GLY A 257 8.13 31.50 -23.94
CA GLY A 257 8.98 30.48 -23.31
C GLY A 257 10.22 30.16 -24.15
N LEU A 258 10.04 29.99 -25.47
CA LEU A 258 11.11 29.79 -26.43
C LEU A 258 12.02 31.03 -26.54
N GLU A 259 11.47 32.24 -26.52
CA GLU A 259 12.22 33.50 -26.49
C GLU A 259 13.06 33.63 -25.20
N ALA A 260 12.53 33.19 -24.05
CA ALA A 260 13.26 33.16 -22.78
C ALA A 260 14.38 32.11 -22.75
N GLU A 261 14.12 30.89 -23.25
CA GLU A 261 15.15 29.85 -23.43
C GLU A 261 16.26 30.37 -24.35
N LEU A 262 15.88 30.99 -25.46
CA LEU A 262 16.81 31.54 -26.44
C LEU A 262 17.63 32.72 -25.90
N ALA A 263 17.04 33.58 -25.06
CA ALA A 263 17.77 34.62 -24.34
C ALA A 263 18.81 34.02 -23.38
N THR A 264 18.43 32.97 -22.65
CA THR A 264 19.32 32.24 -21.72
C THR A 264 20.49 31.59 -22.47
N LEU A 265 20.20 30.91 -23.57
CA LEU A 265 21.22 30.29 -24.43
C LEU A 265 22.19 31.34 -24.98
N ARG A 266 21.70 32.50 -25.46
CA ARG A 266 22.54 33.60 -25.93
C ARG A 266 23.48 34.12 -24.84
N GLU A 267 23.00 34.25 -23.60
CA GLU A 267 23.83 34.66 -22.46
C GLU A 267 24.92 33.63 -22.13
N GLN A 268 24.54 32.34 -22.05
CA GLN A 268 25.47 31.24 -21.78
C GLN A 268 26.55 31.13 -22.85
N MET A 269 26.18 31.18 -24.13
CA MET A 269 27.10 31.18 -25.25
C MET A 269 28.08 32.36 -25.19
N SER A 270 27.61 33.57 -24.81
CA SER A 270 28.49 34.73 -24.60
C SER A 270 29.52 34.46 -23.50
N GLY A 271 29.09 33.83 -22.38
CA GLY A 271 29.96 33.43 -21.28
C GLY A 271 31.02 32.40 -21.69
N TRP A 272 30.64 31.40 -22.49
CA TRP A 272 31.56 30.38 -23.01
C TRP A 272 32.57 30.94 -23.99
N VAL A 273 32.15 31.81 -24.92
CA VAL A 273 33.05 32.51 -25.86
C VAL A 273 34.09 33.36 -25.10
N LYS A 274 33.66 34.09 -24.06
CA LYS A 274 34.58 34.84 -23.17
C LYS A 274 35.55 33.91 -22.43
N SER A 275 35.10 32.72 -22.04
CA SER A 275 35.93 31.73 -21.36
C SER A 275 36.99 31.18 -22.31
N LEU A 276 36.63 30.78 -23.53
CA LEU A 276 37.55 30.27 -24.55
C LEU A 276 38.65 31.28 -24.94
N SER A 277 38.37 32.57 -24.77
CA SER A 277 39.33 33.67 -24.96
C SER A 277 40.47 33.70 -23.93
N LYS A 278 40.38 32.93 -22.83
CA LYS A 278 41.45 32.83 -21.82
C LYS A 278 42.55 31.87 -22.29
N PRO A 279 43.80 32.33 -22.40
CA PRO A 279 44.90 31.53 -22.99
C PRO A 279 45.41 30.39 -22.09
N LYS A 280 45.04 30.33 -20.80
CA LYS A 280 45.53 29.34 -19.82
C LYS A 280 44.52 28.26 -19.44
N LEU A 281 43.50 28.03 -20.26
CA LEU A 281 42.56 26.91 -20.06
C LEU A 281 43.24 25.58 -20.41
N SER A 282 42.99 24.54 -19.61
CA SER A 282 43.42 23.18 -19.93
C SER A 282 42.65 22.64 -21.13
N ASP A 283 43.30 21.76 -21.90
CA ASP A 283 42.74 21.21 -23.13
C ASP A 283 41.40 20.49 -22.89
N SER A 284 41.29 19.73 -21.80
CA SER A 284 40.05 19.04 -21.43
C SER A 284 38.88 19.98 -21.13
N VAL A 285 39.14 21.14 -20.54
CA VAL A 285 38.09 22.12 -20.23
C VAL A 285 37.74 22.93 -21.47
N ARG A 286 38.72 23.20 -22.34
CA ARG A 286 38.51 23.83 -23.64
C ARG A 286 37.59 22.97 -24.52
N GLU A 287 37.88 21.68 -24.65
CA GLU A 287 37.09 20.72 -25.44
C GLU A 287 35.64 20.61 -24.92
N LEU A 288 35.46 20.57 -23.60
CA LEU A 288 34.13 20.58 -22.97
C LEU A 288 33.34 21.85 -23.30
N VAL A 289 33.98 23.02 -23.20
CA VAL A 289 33.32 24.32 -23.49
C VAL A 289 32.98 24.44 -24.97
N GLU A 290 33.83 23.93 -25.86
CA GLU A 290 33.56 23.88 -27.30
C GLU A 290 32.36 22.97 -27.63
N THR A 291 32.25 21.82 -26.95
CA THR A 291 31.11 20.91 -27.12
C THR A 291 29.81 21.55 -26.64
N GLN A 292 29.80 22.17 -25.45
CA GLN A 292 28.59 22.85 -24.97
C GLN A 292 28.18 24.05 -25.83
N LEU A 293 29.17 24.77 -26.38
CA LEU A 293 28.90 25.86 -27.31
C LEU A 293 28.27 25.37 -28.62
N ALA A 294 28.71 24.22 -29.14
CA ALA A 294 28.11 23.60 -30.32
C ALA A 294 26.67 23.16 -30.05
N GLU A 295 26.44 22.40 -28.97
CA GLU A 295 25.09 21.94 -28.57
C GLU A 295 24.11 23.11 -28.38
N ALA A 296 24.53 24.18 -27.71
CA ALA A 296 23.67 25.35 -27.53
C ALA A 296 23.46 26.14 -28.83
N SER A 297 24.44 26.16 -29.74
CA SER A 297 24.29 26.79 -31.05
C SER A 297 23.26 26.04 -31.90
N ASP A 298 23.29 24.71 -31.87
CA ASP A 298 22.33 23.85 -32.56
C ASP A 298 20.93 24.06 -31.97
N ARG A 299 20.79 24.00 -30.64
CA ARG A 299 19.51 24.26 -29.95
C ARG A 299 18.96 25.66 -30.21
N ARG A 300 19.82 26.69 -30.27
CA ARG A 300 19.42 28.05 -30.66
C ARG A 300 18.86 28.06 -32.08
N GLY A 301 19.53 27.40 -33.02
CA GLY A 301 19.08 27.31 -34.42
C GLY A 301 17.73 26.62 -34.57
N GLU A 302 17.49 25.54 -33.80
CA GLU A 302 16.19 24.88 -33.73
C GLU A 302 15.09 25.82 -33.23
N ILE A 303 15.35 26.54 -32.13
CA ILE A 303 14.36 27.46 -31.56
C ILE A 303 14.10 28.65 -32.49
N GLU A 304 15.14 29.22 -33.12
CA GLU A 304 15.02 30.29 -34.12
C GLU A 304 14.15 29.86 -35.30
N ALA A 305 14.32 28.63 -35.80
CA ALA A 305 13.47 28.08 -36.87
C ALA A 305 12.00 27.91 -36.42
N ILE A 306 11.77 27.42 -35.19
CA ILE A 306 10.42 27.25 -34.62
C ILE A 306 9.71 28.60 -34.44
N LEU A 307 10.45 29.63 -34.02
CA LEU A 307 9.92 30.98 -33.83
C LEU A 307 9.54 31.65 -35.16
N ASP A 308 10.27 31.34 -36.25
CA ASP A 308 10.03 31.89 -37.60
C ASP A 308 8.84 31.22 -38.32
N GLU A 309 8.55 29.95 -38.06
CA GLU A 309 7.45 29.21 -38.72
C GLU A 309 6.04 29.61 -38.23
N GLY A 310 5.94 30.29 -37.08
CA GLY A 310 4.66 30.72 -36.50
C GLY A 310 3.85 29.58 -35.87
N PHE A 311 2.99 29.91 -34.90
CA PHE A 311 2.16 28.91 -34.23
C PHE A 311 0.85 28.68 -35.01
N ASP A 312 0.65 27.46 -35.49
CA ASP A 312 -0.63 26.99 -36.03
C ASP A 312 -1.29 26.00 -35.05
N PRO A 313 -2.45 26.35 -34.46
CA PRO A 313 -3.16 25.50 -33.50
C PRO A 313 -3.52 24.11 -34.05
N GLU A 314 -3.85 23.99 -35.34
CA GLU A 314 -4.23 22.69 -35.93
C GLU A 314 -3.01 21.80 -36.16
N THR A 315 -1.89 22.38 -36.63
CA THR A 315 -0.60 21.67 -36.67
C THR A 315 -0.18 21.23 -35.27
N PHE A 316 -0.34 22.09 -34.25
CA PHE A 316 -0.04 21.76 -32.87
C PHE A 316 -0.95 20.65 -32.31
N LEU A 317 -2.25 20.70 -32.57
CA LEU A 317 -3.21 19.65 -32.22
C LEU A 317 -2.77 18.29 -32.79
N ALA A 318 -2.34 18.25 -34.07
CA ALA A 318 -1.83 17.05 -34.72
C ALA A 318 -0.55 16.50 -34.07
N THR A 319 0.24 17.33 -33.38
CA THR A 319 1.38 16.86 -32.57
C THR A 319 0.94 16.23 -31.25
N LEU A 320 -0.15 16.73 -30.64
CA LEU A 320 -0.65 16.27 -29.35
C LEU A 320 -1.50 15.01 -29.46
N VAL A 321 -2.34 14.91 -30.49
CA VAL A 321 -3.21 13.77 -30.77
C VAL A 321 -2.86 13.20 -32.13
N ARG A 322 -2.29 11.99 -32.13
CA ARG A 322 -1.97 11.23 -33.34
C ARG A 322 -2.98 10.09 -33.48
N PRO A 323 -3.99 10.20 -34.37
CA PRO A 323 -5.07 9.22 -34.51
C PRO A 323 -4.59 7.77 -34.62
N GLU A 324 -3.56 7.54 -35.45
CA GLU A 324 -2.98 6.20 -35.66
C GLU A 324 -2.37 5.64 -34.37
N GLN A 325 -1.64 6.44 -33.60
CA GLN A 325 -1.04 6.00 -32.34
C GLN A 325 -2.08 5.74 -31.24
N VAL A 326 -3.15 6.56 -31.21
CA VAL A 326 -4.26 6.35 -30.29
C VAL A 326 -4.92 5.01 -30.58
N ARG A 327 -5.20 4.72 -31.86
CA ARG A 327 -5.75 3.43 -32.30
C ARG A 327 -4.84 2.26 -31.95
N ASP A 328 -3.57 2.32 -32.32
CA ASP A 328 -2.59 1.25 -32.05
C ASP A 328 -2.50 0.92 -30.55
N ARG A 329 -2.57 1.95 -29.70
CA ARG A 329 -2.56 1.77 -28.24
C ARG A 329 -3.82 1.12 -27.71
N ILE A 330 -4.99 1.45 -28.25
CA ILE A 330 -6.27 0.82 -27.87
C ILE A 330 -6.27 -0.66 -28.27
N ASP A 331 -5.81 -0.96 -29.49
CA ASP A 331 -5.71 -2.34 -29.98
C ASP A 331 -4.70 -3.16 -29.14
N ARG A 332 -3.57 -2.54 -28.79
CA ARG A 332 -2.59 -3.15 -27.91
C ARG A 332 -3.13 -3.35 -26.49
N LEU A 333 -3.89 -2.40 -25.94
CA LEU A 333 -4.54 -2.52 -24.63
C LEU A 333 -5.43 -3.77 -24.59
N SER A 334 -6.27 -3.99 -25.60
CA SER A 334 -7.13 -5.18 -25.68
C SER A 334 -6.34 -6.49 -25.64
N THR A 335 -5.23 -6.54 -26.38
CA THR A 335 -4.31 -7.68 -26.41
C THR A 335 -3.67 -7.92 -25.03
N VAL A 336 -3.18 -6.86 -24.39
CA VAL A 336 -2.51 -6.93 -23.09
C VAL A 336 -3.46 -7.34 -21.97
N LEU A 337 -4.68 -6.80 -21.94
CA LEU A 337 -5.69 -7.15 -20.92
C LEU A 337 -6.12 -8.63 -21.00
N SER A 338 -5.97 -9.25 -22.17
CA SER A 338 -6.25 -10.67 -22.39
C SER A 338 -5.04 -11.59 -22.09
N GLY A 339 -3.86 -11.01 -21.86
CA GLY A 339 -2.61 -11.72 -21.59
C GLY A 339 -2.40 -12.06 -20.11
N GLU A 340 -1.34 -12.81 -19.82
CA GLU A 340 -0.97 -13.24 -18.45
C GLU A 340 0.10 -12.34 -17.79
N ASN A 341 0.69 -11.39 -18.54
CA ASN A 341 1.76 -10.53 -18.03
C ASN A 341 1.19 -9.40 -17.17
N ALA A 342 1.15 -9.62 -15.86
CA ALA A 342 0.65 -8.63 -14.90
C ALA A 342 1.46 -7.31 -14.88
N THR A 343 2.74 -7.34 -15.27
CA THR A 343 3.58 -6.14 -15.32
C THR A 343 3.22 -5.27 -16.50
N GLU A 344 3.12 -5.87 -17.69
CA GLU A 344 2.65 -5.20 -18.91
C GLU A 344 1.22 -4.69 -18.74
N THR A 345 0.34 -5.52 -18.17
CA THR A 345 -1.04 -5.12 -17.86
C THR A 345 -1.09 -3.90 -16.94
N ASN A 346 -0.27 -3.87 -15.88
CA ASN A 346 -0.20 -2.72 -14.98
C ASN A 346 0.24 -1.44 -15.69
N LEU A 347 1.23 -1.52 -16.59
CA LEU A 347 1.70 -0.38 -17.37
C LEU A 347 0.59 0.19 -18.25
N PHE A 348 -0.10 -0.67 -19.00
CA PHE A 348 -1.19 -0.25 -19.87
C PHE A 348 -2.38 0.31 -19.08
N LEU A 349 -2.77 -0.33 -17.99
CA LEU A 349 -3.79 0.20 -17.08
C LEU A 349 -3.38 1.56 -16.51
N SER A 350 -2.12 1.75 -16.16
CA SER A 350 -1.60 3.03 -15.63
C SER A 350 -1.59 4.16 -16.66
N MET A 351 -1.75 3.87 -17.96
CA MET A 351 -1.95 4.91 -18.98
C MET A 351 -3.33 5.54 -18.94
N HIS A 352 -4.32 4.85 -18.38
CA HIS A 352 -5.71 5.27 -18.39
C HIS A 352 -6.29 5.46 -16.99
N VAL A 353 -5.97 4.57 -16.06
CA VAL A 353 -6.49 4.57 -14.69
C VAL A 353 -5.75 5.61 -13.86
N ASP A 354 -6.46 6.65 -13.42
CA ASP A 354 -5.95 7.62 -12.45
C ASP A 354 -5.84 6.97 -11.07
N ARG A 355 -6.96 6.42 -10.59
CA ARG A 355 -7.03 5.75 -9.28
C ARG A 355 -8.20 4.79 -9.17
N ILE A 356 -8.03 3.81 -8.29
CA ILE A 356 -9.07 2.88 -7.84
C ILE A 356 -9.20 3.04 -6.32
N ASP A 357 -10.18 3.80 -5.87
CA ASP A 357 -10.40 4.08 -4.45
C ASP A 357 -11.33 3.04 -3.84
N CYS A 358 -10.85 2.30 -2.84
CA CYS A 358 -11.64 1.34 -2.08
C CYS A 358 -11.98 1.88 -0.69
N PHE A 359 -13.26 1.86 -0.34
CA PHE A 359 -13.79 2.37 0.91
C PHE A 359 -14.03 1.25 1.94
N ASN A 360 -14.36 1.63 3.17
CA ASN A 360 -14.54 0.72 4.31
C ASN A 360 -15.90 -0.03 4.30
N ASP A 361 -16.87 0.49 3.55
CA ASP A 361 -18.21 -0.04 3.30
C ASP A 361 -18.25 -1.03 2.12
N GLY A 362 -17.12 -1.24 1.43
CA GLY A 362 -17.02 -2.10 0.25
C GLY A 362 -17.33 -1.40 -1.08
N ARG A 363 -17.61 -0.09 -1.06
CA ARG A 363 -17.70 0.71 -2.28
C ARG A 363 -16.32 0.85 -2.92
N VAL A 364 -16.29 0.83 -4.25
CA VAL A 364 -15.11 1.06 -5.07
C VAL A 364 -15.43 2.15 -6.07
N ARG A 365 -14.58 3.18 -6.15
CA ARG A 365 -14.63 4.23 -7.17
C ARG A 365 -13.44 4.05 -8.10
N LEU A 366 -13.72 3.81 -9.38
CA LEU A 366 -12.74 3.75 -10.46
C LEU A 366 -12.79 5.05 -11.24
N ARG A 367 -11.67 5.78 -11.31
CA ARG A 367 -11.53 7.01 -12.12
C ARG A 367 -10.56 6.75 -13.26
N VAL A 368 -11.00 6.98 -14.50
CA VAL A 368 -10.26 6.67 -15.71
C VAL A 368 -10.27 7.87 -16.66
N CYS A 369 -9.11 8.21 -17.19
CA CYS A 369 -8.91 9.28 -18.16
C CYS A 369 -9.28 8.79 -19.56
N LYS A 370 -10.19 9.51 -20.22
CA LYS A 370 -10.68 9.25 -21.59
C LYS A 370 -9.54 9.33 -22.61
N ILE A 371 -8.67 10.31 -22.46
CA ILE A 371 -7.56 10.57 -23.40
C ILE A 371 -6.25 9.86 -23.01
N GLY A 372 -6.28 8.87 -22.10
CA GLY A 372 -5.07 8.19 -21.59
C GLY A 372 -4.19 7.55 -22.65
N SER A 373 -4.78 7.16 -23.79
CA SER A 373 -4.08 6.65 -24.99
C SER A 373 -3.27 7.74 -25.72
N SER A 374 -3.62 9.02 -25.52
CA SER A 374 -2.87 10.16 -26.04
C SER A 374 -1.84 10.64 -25.02
N PHE A 375 -0.67 9.99 -25.02
CA PHE A 375 0.44 10.31 -24.10
C PHE A 375 0.83 11.79 -24.12
N HIS A 376 0.99 12.35 -25.33
CA HIS A 376 1.49 13.71 -25.54
C HIS A 376 0.50 14.75 -25.02
N ALA A 377 -0.79 14.61 -25.34
CA ALA A 377 -1.84 15.48 -24.81
C ALA A 377 -1.86 15.46 -23.28
N VAL A 378 -1.94 14.27 -22.66
CA VAL A 378 -1.95 14.15 -21.19
C VAL A 378 -0.75 14.84 -20.56
N ASN A 379 0.46 14.59 -21.08
CA ASN A 379 1.70 15.14 -20.52
C ASN A 379 1.81 16.66 -20.73
N TRP A 380 1.27 17.20 -21.83
CA TRP A 380 1.29 18.63 -22.11
C TRP A 380 0.34 19.38 -21.19
N PHE A 381 -0.95 19.00 -21.14
CA PHE A 381 -1.95 19.68 -20.29
C PHE A 381 -1.61 19.58 -18.80
N ALA A 382 -1.09 18.43 -18.34
CA ALA A 382 -0.66 18.27 -16.96
C ALA A 382 0.52 19.20 -16.56
N LYS A 383 1.29 19.72 -17.53
CA LYS A 383 2.39 20.66 -17.30
C LYS A 383 1.98 22.14 -17.38
N GLN A 384 0.88 22.45 -18.07
CA GLN A 384 0.43 23.83 -18.28
C GLN A 384 -0.25 24.43 -17.06
N GLN A 385 -0.80 23.61 -16.16
CA GLN A 385 -1.38 24.15 -14.94
C GLN A 385 -0.30 24.53 -13.92
N PRO A 386 -0.33 25.76 -13.37
CA PRO A 386 0.62 26.16 -12.34
C PRO A 386 0.58 25.17 -11.16
N LEU A 387 1.73 24.96 -10.53
CA LEU A 387 1.88 24.17 -9.30
C LEU A 387 1.04 24.70 -8.10
N GLU A 388 0.24 25.75 -8.31
CA GLU A 388 -0.63 26.40 -7.34
C GLU A 388 -2.10 26.01 -7.53
N THR A 389 -2.43 24.79 -7.12
CA THR A 389 -3.64 24.50 -6.34
C THR A 389 -3.37 23.22 -5.59
N SER A 390 -2.95 23.36 -4.33
CA SER A 390 -3.10 22.31 -3.33
C SER A 390 -4.58 22.13 -3.01
N ASP A 391 -5.37 21.71 -3.99
CA ASP A 391 -6.66 21.10 -3.70
C ASP A 391 -6.34 19.69 -3.22
N GLU A 392 -6.38 19.55 -1.90
CA GLU A 392 -6.66 18.26 -1.29
C GLU A 392 -7.85 17.65 -2.03
N PRO A 393 -7.80 16.35 -2.40
CA PRO A 393 -8.92 15.72 -3.06
C PRO A 393 -10.16 15.93 -2.20
N SER A 394 -11.21 16.48 -2.80
CA SER A 394 -12.51 16.75 -2.19
C SER A 394 -12.99 15.52 -1.42
N GLY A 395 -12.70 15.55 -0.11
CA GLY A 395 -12.96 14.47 0.82
C GLY A 395 -14.40 14.52 1.25
N GLU A 396 -15.30 13.94 0.48
CA GLU A 396 -16.55 13.48 1.07
C GLU A 396 -16.24 12.30 1.99
N THR A 397 -16.26 12.59 3.29
CA THR A 397 -16.25 11.68 4.46
C THR A 397 -14.90 11.07 4.87
N ALA A 398 -13.95 11.91 5.32
CA ALA A 398 -12.80 11.44 6.09
C ALA A 398 -13.02 11.64 7.60
N THR A 399 -13.41 10.59 8.32
CA THR A 399 -13.13 10.47 9.75
C THR A 399 -11.72 9.92 9.91
N GLY A 400 -10.71 10.80 10.02
CA GLY A 400 -9.32 10.45 10.33
C GLY A 400 -8.29 11.37 9.65
N ASP A 401 -7.62 12.23 10.43
CA ASP A 401 -6.75 13.35 9.99
C ASP A 401 -5.50 12.98 9.17
N TYR A 402 -5.21 11.70 8.91
CA TYR A 402 -3.95 11.29 8.25
C TYR A 402 -4.14 10.88 6.78
N GLN A 403 -3.66 11.74 5.88
CA GLN A 403 -3.54 11.46 4.44
C GLN A 403 -2.11 11.05 4.04
N THR A 404 -1.97 9.87 3.43
CA THR A 404 -0.69 9.39 2.89
C THR A 404 -0.45 10.02 1.53
N LYS A 405 0.65 10.77 1.36
CA LYS A 405 1.06 11.26 0.04
C LYS A 405 1.51 10.10 -0.86
N PRO A 406 0.84 9.86 -2.01
CA PRO A 406 1.28 8.86 -2.99
C PRO A 406 2.72 9.09 -3.43
N ARG A 407 3.52 8.01 -3.45
CA ARG A 407 4.85 8.01 -4.05
C ARG A 407 4.79 7.42 -5.44
N ARG A 408 5.74 7.83 -6.27
CA ARG A 408 6.00 7.24 -7.58
C ARG A 408 6.20 5.73 -7.47
N ARG A 409 5.59 4.98 -8.40
CA ARG A 409 5.76 3.53 -8.49
C ARG A 409 7.18 3.22 -8.98
N GLY A 410 7.73 2.08 -8.55
CA GLY A 410 9.03 1.65 -9.05
C GLY A 410 8.95 1.29 -10.53
N ARG A 411 10.01 1.58 -11.29
CA ARG A 411 10.05 1.24 -12.72
C ARG A 411 9.92 -0.29 -12.90
N PRO A 412 8.90 -0.75 -13.65
CA PRO A 412 8.72 -2.16 -13.91
C PRO A 412 9.85 -2.73 -14.77
N ARG A 413 10.09 -4.04 -14.63
CA ARG A 413 11.00 -4.79 -15.50
C ARG A 413 10.38 -4.95 -16.90
N ILE A 414 11.14 -4.67 -17.94
CA ILE A 414 10.78 -4.93 -19.35
C ILE A 414 11.89 -5.80 -19.95
N GLU A 415 11.50 -6.83 -20.70
CA GLU A 415 12.46 -7.71 -21.38
C GLU A 415 13.04 -7.01 -22.63
N PRO A 416 14.34 -7.17 -22.94
CA PRO A 416 14.96 -6.52 -24.09
C PRO A 416 14.35 -7.07 -25.40
N GLY A 417 13.64 -6.21 -26.14
CA GLY A 417 13.05 -6.54 -27.46
C GLY A 417 11.58 -6.16 -27.61
N GLU A 418 10.87 -5.90 -26.52
CA GLU A 418 9.56 -5.23 -26.57
C GLU A 418 9.81 -3.75 -26.88
N SER A 419 9.06 -3.19 -27.85
CA SER A 419 9.23 -1.81 -28.28
C SER A 419 9.31 -0.92 -27.06
N VAL A 420 10.41 -0.20 -26.94
CA VAL A 420 10.66 0.75 -25.86
C VAL A 420 9.49 1.73 -25.87
N ALA A 421 8.45 1.49 -25.08
CA ALA A 421 7.67 2.58 -24.51
C ALA A 421 8.75 3.49 -23.94
N ALA A 422 8.94 4.67 -24.55
CA ALA A 422 10.11 5.51 -24.29
C ALA A 422 10.31 5.60 -22.78
N LEU A 423 11.54 5.56 -22.27
CA LEU A 423 11.78 5.59 -20.82
C LEU A 423 11.01 6.72 -20.12
N GLU A 424 10.76 7.81 -20.84
CA GLU A 424 9.88 8.94 -20.48
C GLU A 424 8.41 8.54 -20.28
N GLU A 425 7.86 7.69 -21.14
CA GLU A 425 6.50 7.15 -20.99
C GLU A 425 6.37 6.29 -19.74
N ILE A 426 7.30 5.37 -19.52
CA ILE A 426 7.32 4.53 -18.30
C ILE A 426 7.42 5.42 -17.06
N ASP A 427 8.21 6.48 -17.15
CA ASP A 427 8.33 7.45 -16.09
C ASP A 427 7.00 8.12 -15.82
N ALA A 428 6.41 8.81 -16.79
CA ALA A 428 5.12 9.47 -16.62
C ALA A 428 4.02 8.49 -16.14
N VAL A 429 3.95 7.28 -16.69
CA VAL A 429 2.99 6.22 -16.33
C VAL A 429 3.18 5.72 -14.89
N THR A 430 4.36 5.82 -14.30
CA THR A 430 4.61 5.43 -12.89
C THR A 430 4.35 6.56 -11.90
N ASP A 431 4.06 7.77 -12.38
CA ASP A 431 3.68 8.91 -11.54
C ASP A 431 2.20 8.82 -11.10
N PRO A 432 1.92 8.74 -9.78
CA PRO A 432 0.54 8.76 -9.27
C PRO A 432 -0.19 10.09 -9.50
N PHE A 433 0.50 11.15 -9.91
CA PHE A 433 -0.08 12.46 -10.18
C PHE A 433 -0.07 12.82 -11.67
N ARG A 434 0.14 11.84 -12.57
CA ARG A 434 0.22 12.07 -14.01
C ARG A 434 -0.96 12.86 -14.59
N PHE A 435 -2.17 12.61 -14.09
CA PHE A 435 -3.38 13.27 -14.57
C PHE A 435 -3.78 14.49 -13.73
N ARG A 436 -2.89 14.98 -12.85
CA ARG A 436 -3.13 16.19 -12.08
C ARG A 436 -3.27 17.37 -13.04
N GLY A 437 -4.28 18.19 -12.78
CA GLY A 437 -4.57 19.38 -13.57
C GLY A 437 -5.26 19.10 -14.91
N LEU A 438 -5.73 17.88 -15.14
CA LEU A 438 -6.67 17.64 -16.23
C LEU A 438 -8.10 17.95 -15.76
N PRO A 439 -8.94 18.53 -16.64
CA PRO A 439 -10.36 18.79 -16.36
C PRO A 439 -11.13 17.53 -15.96
N ASP A 440 -12.15 17.65 -15.09
CA ASP A 440 -12.89 16.48 -14.58
C ASP A 440 -13.76 15.79 -15.66
N ASP A 441 -14.20 16.52 -16.68
CA ASP A 441 -14.95 16.01 -17.83
C ASP A 441 -14.10 15.11 -18.75
N TRP A 442 -12.77 15.14 -18.60
CA TRP A 442 -11.84 14.21 -19.26
C TRP A 442 -11.79 12.83 -18.58
N PHE A 443 -12.51 12.67 -17.47
CA PHE A 443 -12.61 11.40 -16.76
C PHE A 443 -14.03 10.88 -16.81
N TRP A 444 -14.13 9.56 -16.82
CA TRP A 444 -15.34 8.89 -16.37
C TRP A 444 -15.06 8.24 -15.02
N VAL A 445 -16.11 8.17 -14.22
CA VAL A 445 -16.08 7.61 -12.87
C VAL A 445 -17.13 6.52 -12.79
N GLU A 446 -16.69 5.31 -12.46
CA GLU A 446 -17.58 4.18 -12.19
C GLU A 446 -17.53 3.87 -10.69
N GLU A 447 -18.71 3.84 -10.07
CA GLU A 447 -18.87 3.42 -8.68
C GLU A 447 -19.58 2.07 -8.61
N PHE A 448 -18.97 1.11 -7.94
CA PHE A 448 -19.48 -0.25 -7.85
C PHE A 448 -19.18 -0.88 -6.49
N GLN A 449 -19.98 -1.87 -6.13
CA GLN A 449 -19.95 -2.48 -4.80
C GLN A 449 -19.27 -3.84 -4.84
N VAL A 450 -18.36 -4.09 -3.90
CA VAL A 450 -17.81 -5.43 -3.68
C VAL A 450 -18.96 -6.35 -3.29
N PRO A 451 -19.19 -7.47 -4.00
CA PRO A 451 -20.29 -8.37 -3.70
C PRO A 451 -20.14 -8.89 -2.28
N GLU A 452 -21.26 -8.97 -1.56
CA GLU A 452 -21.26 -9.66 -0.27
C GLU A 452 -20.73 -11.08 -0.49
N ARG A 453 -19.74 -11.49 0.32
CA ARG A 453 -19.27 -12.87 0.30
C ARG A 453 -20.42 -13.77 0.70
N SER A 454 -21.06 -14.41 -0.28
CA SER A 454 -22.00 -15.46 0.01
C SER A 454 -21.24 -16.69 0.47
N CYS A 455 -21.78 -17.37 1.46
CA CYS A 455 -21.27 -18.66 1.89
C CYS A 455 -22.21 -19.73 1.36
N TRP A 456 -21.71 -20.95 1.15
CA TRP A 456 -22.52 -22.08 0.67
C TRP A 456 -23.86 -22.19 1.39
N ALA A 457 -23.86 -21.93 2.71
CA ALA A 457 -25.07 -21.98 3.53
C ALA A 457 -26.11 -20.92 3.13
N LYS A 458 -25.70 -19.71 2.78
CA LYS A 458 -26.58 -18.64 2.30
C LYS A 458 -27.09 -18.95 0.89
N ASP A 459 -26.20 -19.41 0.00
CA ASP A 459 -26.56 -19.74 -1.40
C ASP A 459 -27.53 -20.93 -1.51
N ASN A 460 -27.39 -21.92 -0.62
CA ASN A 460 -28.19 -23.15 -0.65
C ASN A 460 -29.29 -23.17 0.42
N ALA A 461 -29.57 -22.03 1.05
CA ALA A 461 -30.51 -21.90 2.17
C ALA A 461 -31.91 -22.44 1.80
N GLU A 462 -32.46 -22.01 0.67
CA GLU A 462 -33.79 -22.42 0.19
C GLU A 462 -33.84 -23.90 -0.20
N ALA A 463 -32.82 -24.39 -0.90
CA ALA A 463 -32.73 -25.79 -1.30
C ALA A 463 -32.66 -26.73 -0.08
N VAL A 464 -31.89 -26.33 0.95
CA VAL A 464 -31.78 -27.08 2.21
C VAL A 464 -33.10 -27.03 2.99
N LEU A 465 -33.79 -25.88 3.02
CA LEU A 465 -35.10 -25.75 3.68
C LEU A 465 -36.18 -26.59 2.99
N ALA A 466 -36.24 -26.56 1.65
CA ALA A 466 -37.16 -27.37 0.87
C ALA A 466 -36.93 -28.87 1.14
N ARG A 467 -35.67 -29.33 1.14
CA ARG A 467 -35.34 -30.72 1.47
C ARG A 467 -35.71 -31.08 2.90
N TYR A 468 -35.48 -30.17 3.85
CA TYR A 468 -35.86 -30.35 5.24
C TYR A 468 -37.37 -30.54 5.39
N ASN A 469 -38.18 -29.69 4.76
CA ASN A 469 -39.64 -29.76 4.81
C ASN A 469 -40.17 -31.05 4.16
N ASN A 470 -39.64 -31.44 2.99
CA ASN A 470 -40.02 -32.69 2.30
C ASN A 470 -39.81 -33.94 3.19
N ILE A 471 -38.70 -33.99 3.93
CA ILE A 471 -38.44 -35.10 4.86
C ILE A 471 -39.39 -35.03 6.07
N ALA A 472 -39.70 -33.83 6.56
CA ALA A 472 -40.60 -33.65 7.69
C ALA A 472 -42.03 -34.10 7.36
N GLU A 473 -42.51 -33.76 6.17
CA GLU A 473 -43.84 -34.12 5.67
C GLU A 473 -43.96 -35.63 5.39
N SER A 474 -42.98 -36.22 4.70
CA SER A 474 -43.00 -37.65 4.35
C SER A 474 -42.87 -38.58 5.57
N THR A 475 -42.06 -38.21 6.56
CA THR A 475 -41.81 -39.07 7.73
C THR A 475 -42.65 -38.73 8.96
N LYS A 476 -43.37 -37.59 8.94
CA LYS A 476 -44.06 -37.01 10.10
C LYS A 476 -43.17 -36.87 11.35
N ARG A 477 -41.85 -36.79 11.17
CA ARG A 477 -40.83 -36.72 12.24
C ARG A 477 -39.82 -35.61 11.92
N LYS A 478 -39.10 -35.14 12.94
CA LYS A 478 -38.06 -34.12 12.77
C LYS A 478 -36.91 -34.66 11.89
N PRO A 479 -36.61 -34.02 10.74
CA PRO A 479 -35.54 -34.46 9.85
C PRO A 479 -34.16 -34.46 10.51
N SER A 480 -33.33 -35.43 10.13
CA SER A 480 -31.95 -35.52 10.58
C SER A 480 -31.05 -34.61 9.75
N CYS A 481 -30.54 -33.51 10.34
CA CYS A 481 -29.58 -32.64 9.68
C CYS A 481 -28.27 -33.36 9.30
N ASN A 482 -27.92 -34.48 9.94
CA ASN A 482 -26.78 -35.31 9.55
C ASN A 482 -27.04 -36.07 8.23
N ALA A 483 -28.27 -36.48 7.97
CA ALA A 483 -28.63 -37.16 6.72
C ALA A 483 -28.61 -36.15 5.57
N ILE A 484 -29.22 -34.98 5.77
CA ILE A 484 -29.21 -33.88 4.80
C ILE A 484 -27.78 -33.42 4.51
N ALA A 485 -26.93 -33.28 5.54
CA ALA A 485 -25.52 -32.94 5.36
C ALA A 485 -24.76 -33.93 4.46
N ARG A 486 -25.09 -35.23 4.58
CA ARG A 486 -24.51 -36.28 3.74
C ARG A 486 -24.97 -36.20 2.28
N GLU A 487 -26.23 -35.86 2.05
CA GLU A 487 -26.80 -35.68 0.70
C GLU A 487 -26.16 -34.49 -0.03
N PHE A 488 -25.94 -33.37 0.66
CA PHE A 488 -25.33 -32.17 0.09
C PHE A 488 -23.79 -32.18 0.13
N GLY A 489 -23.16 -33.23 0.65
CA GLY A 489 -21.69 -33.32 0.73
C GLY A 489 -21.03 -32.29 1.66
N VAL A 490 -21.76 -31.74 2.64
CA VAL A 490 -21.29 -30.67 3.55
C VAL A 490 -21.37 -31.09 5.01
N SER A 491 -20.86 -30.23 5.91
CA SER A 491 -20.91 -30.49 7.34
C SER A 491 -22.30 -30.23 7.94
N ARG A 492 -22.67 -30.92 9.02
CA ARG A 492 -23.91 -30.62 9.76
C ARG A 492 -24.02 -29.14 10.20
N PRO A 493 -22.96 -28.49 10.72
CA PRO A 493 -22.99 -27.05 10.99
C PRO A 493 -23.38 -26.20 9.76
N THR A 494 -22.89 -26.56 8.57
CA THR A 494 -23.22 -25.86 7.32
C THR A 494 -24.72 -25.94 7.00
N ILE A 495 -25.33 -27.12 7.14
CA ILE A 495 -26.78 -27.31 6.95
C ILE A 495 -27.60 -26.53 7.98
N LEU A 496 -27.15 -26.49 9.24
CA LEU A 496 -27.83 -25.71 10.28
C LEU A 496 -27.78 -24.22 9.96
N ASN A 497 -26.62 -23.71 9.57
CA ASN A 497 -26.48 -22.31 9.16
C ASN A 497 -27.35 -22.01 7.93
N ALA A 498 -27.46 -22.94 6.97
CA ALA A 498 -28.31 -22.77 5.79
C ALA A 498 -29.80 -22.67 6.14
N LEU A 499 -30.26 -23.51 7.08
CA LEU A 499 -31.61 -23.41 7.63
C LEU A 499 -31.81 -22.11 8.42
N ASP A 500 -30.80 -21.65 9.15
CA ASP A 500 -30.87 -20.37 9.89
C ASP A 500 -31.01 -19.19 8.91
N TYR A 501 -30.24 -19.18 7.80
CA TYR A 501 -30.37 -18.20 6.71
C TYR A 501 -31.75 -18.23 6.05
N ALA A 502 -32.28 -19.42 5.74
CA ALA A 502 -33.59 -19.58 5.11
C ALA A 502 -34.74 -19.08 6.00
N ASN A 503 -34.55 -19.11 7.32
CA ASN A 503 -35.51 -18.62 8.31
C ASN A 503 -35.26 -17.14 8.70
N GLY A 504 -34.39 -16.42 7.99
CA GLY A 504 -34.11 -15.00 8.21
C GLY A 504 -33.28 -14.68 9.46
N LYS A 505 -32.52 -15.65 10.01
CA LYS A 505 -31.65 -15.44 11.18
C LYS A 505 -30.18 -15.33 10.77
N GLN A 506 -29.51 -14.24 11.16
CA GLN A 506 -28.07 -14.07 10.99
C GLN A 506 -27.26 -14.92 11.99
N GLU A 507 -25.97 -15.14 11.67
CA GLU A 507 -25.05 -15.99 12.45
C GLU A 507 -25.13 -15.73 13.97
N GLY A 508 -25.45 -16.77 14.73
CA GLY A 508 -25.44 -16.74 16.20
C GLY A 508 -26.81 -16.76 16.88
N ALA A 509 -27.91 -16.52 16.17
CA ALA A 509 -29.24 -16.63 16.73
C ALA A 509 -29.71 -18.10 16.76
N GLY A 510 -29.92 -18.68 17.94
CA GLY A 510 -30.39 -20.06 18.09
C GLY A 510 -31.75 -20.32 17.42
N THR A 511 -31.88 -21.45 16.72
CA THR A 511 -33.13 -21.95 16.13
C THR A 511 -33.70 -23.15 16.88
N LYS A 512 -34.97 -23.49 16.60
CA LYS A 512 -35.67 -24.72 17.05
C LYS A 512 -34.93 -26.02 16.68
N HIS A 513 -33.95 -25.96 15.77
CA HIS A 513 -33.14 -27.10 15.33
C HIS A 513 -31.81 -27.21 16.10
N ARG A 514 -31.36 -26.15 16.78
CA ARG A 514 -30.23 -26.16 17.71
C ARG A 514 -30.76 -26.62 19.08
N ARG A 515 -30.10 -27.61 19.71
CA ARG A 515 -30.39 -27.90 21.12
C ARG A 515 -29.87 -26.72 21.94
N GLU A 516 -30.76 -25.99 22.60
CA GLU A 516 -30.36 -24.99 23.60
C GLU A 516 -29.53 -25.67 24.69
N SER A 517 -28.39 -25.08 25.05
CA SER A 517 -27.70 -25.43 26.28
C SER A 517 -28.52 -24.87 27.43
N LYS A 518 -29.27 -25.74 28.12
CA LYS A 518 -30.22 -25.32 29.17
C LYS A 518 -29.57 -24.58 30.35
N VAL A 519 -28.26 -24.75 30.59
CA VAL A 519 -27.54 -24.08 31.70
C VAL A 519 -26.13 -23.69 31.26
N ARG A 520 -25.74 -22.43 31.49
CA ARG A 520 -24.38 -21.92 31.26
C ARG A 520 -23.54 -22.15 32.52
N ILE A 521 -22.58 -23.09 32.45
CA ILE A 521 -21.69 -23.41 33.58
C ILE A 521 -20.55 -22.37 33.69
N LYS A 522 -19.85 -22.08 32.58
CA LYS A 522 -18.67 -21.19 32.60
C LYS A 522 -19.09 -19.73 32.84
N GLY A 523 -18.63 -19.18 33.96
CA GLY A 523 -18.92 -17.80 34.38
C GLY A 523 -20.21 -17.66 35.19
N ASN A 524 -20.83 -18.77 35.61
CA ASN A 524 -21.92 -18.76 36.57
C ASN A 524 -21.41 -19.31 37.92
N PRO A 525 -21.13 -18.45 38.91
CA PRO A 525 -20.50 -18.85 40.17
C PRO A 525 -21.37 -19.76 41.02
N GLU A 526 -22.70 -19.64 40.95
CA GLU A 526 -23.62 -20.49 41.72
C GLU A 526 -23.63 -21.93 41.19
N VAL A 527 -23.64 -22.08 39.86
CA VAL A 527 -23.59 -23.41 39.20
C VAL A 527 -22.22 -24.05 39.38
N GLU A 528 -21.13 -23.26 39.29
CA GLU A 528 -19.78 -23.76 39.54
C GLU A 528 -19.63 -24.24 40.99
N LYS A 529 -20.09 -23.46 41.98
CA LYS A 529 -20.06 -23.84 43.39
C LYS A 529 -20.92 -25.08 43.68
N ARG A 530 -22.10 -25.19 43.07
CA ARG A 530 -22.96 -26.36 43.23
C ARG A 530 -22.33 -27.64 42.66
N ILE A 531 -21.61 -27.53 41.54
CA ILE A 531 -20.86 -28.66 40.96
C ILE A 531 -19.73 -29.09 41.90
N GLU A 532 -19.05 -28.15 42.55
CA GLU A 532 -18.01 -28.45 43.55
C GLU A 532 -18.59 -29.15 44.77
N GLU A 533 -19.65 -28.61 45.38
CA GLU A 533 -20.31 -29.20 46.55
C GLU A 533 -20.74 -30.66 46.31
N LEU A 534 -21.32 -30.93 45.14
CA LEU A 534 -21.75 -32.28 44.78
C LEU A 534 -20.56 -33.22 44.52
N HIS A 535 -19.49 -32.72 43.91
CA HIS A 535 -18.28 -33.52 43.67
C HIS A 535 -17.52 -33.82 44.96
N ASP A 536 -17.40 -32.84 45.86
CA ASP A 536 -16.78 -33.02 47.18
C ASP A 536 -17.62 -33.94 48.09
N ALA A 537 -18.95 -34.02 47.85
CA ALA A 537 -19.84 -35.01 48.46
C ALA A 537 -19.78 -36.42 47.82
N ASN A 538 -18.79 -36.69 46.94
CA ASN A 538 -18.60 -37.95 46.22
C ASN A 538 -19.77 -38.36 45.28
N VAL A 539 -20.57 -37.40 44.80
CA VAL A 539 -21.59 -37.68 43.78
C VAL A 539 -20.91 -37.95 42.43
N ILE A 540 -21.39 -38.94 41.69
CA ILE A 540 -20.79 -39.32 40.39
C ILE A 540 -21.07 -38.23 39.36
N GLU A 541 -20.09 -37.89 38.50
CA GLU A 541 -20.24 -36.87 37.44
C GLU A 541 -21.51 -37.04 36.57
N LYS A 542 -21.99 -38.27 36.41
CA LYS A 542 -23.23 -38.59 35.67
C LYS A 542 -24.47 -38.04 36.40
N ASP A 543 -24.51 -38.17 37.71
CA ASP A 543 -25.64 -37.78 38.54
C ASP A 543 -25.61 -36.26 38.78
N ILE A 544 -24.40 -35.68 38.93
CA ILE A 544 -24.20 -34.23 38.89
C ILE A 544 -24.71 -33.64 37.57
N ALA A 545 -24.40 -34.29 36.44
CA ALA A 545 -24.87 -33.84 35.13
C ALA A 545 -26.39 -33.92 34.99
N ALA A 546 -27.03 -34.92 35.60
CA ALA A 546 -28.48 -35.08 35.63
C ALA A 546 -29.15 -34.00 36.49
N GLU A 547 -28.58 -33.70 37.67
CA GLU A 547 -29.09 -32.68 38.60
C GLU A 547 -28.98 -31.26 38.01
N ILE A 548 -27.84 -30.93 37.38
CA ILE A 548 -27.59 -29.62 36.78
C ILE A 548 -28.26 -29.48 35.38
N GLY A 549 -28.69 -30.58 34.77
CA GLY A 549 -29.35 -30.56 33.45
C GLY A 549 -28.39 -30.29 32.28
N VAL A 550 -27.15 -30.76 32.38
CA VAL A 550 -26.07 -30.56 31.39
C VAL A 550 -25.43 -31.89 30.97
N SER A 551 -24.52 -31.89 29.99
CA SER A 551 -23.82 -33.11 29.60
C SER A 551 -22.72 -33.47 30.61
N ARG A 552 -22.44 -34.78 30.77
CA ARG A 552 -21.33 -35.26 31.62
C ARG A 552 -19.99 -34.61 31.25
N ALA A 553 -19.70 -34.48 29.95
CA ALA A 553 -18.48 -33.83 29.48
C ALA A 553 -18.37 -32.36 29.93
N ALA A 554 -19.50 -31.65 30.04
CA ALA A 554 -19.52 -30.28 30.54
C ALA A 554 -19.17 -30.21 32.03
N ILE A 555 -19.65 -31.16 32.84
CA ILE A 555 -19.27 -31.31 34.26
C ILE A 555 -17.78 -31.66 34.38
N THR A 556 -17.28 -32.63 33.60
CA THR A 556 -15.87 -33.02 33.61
C THR A 556 -14.95 -31.84 33.32
N ASN A 557 -15.25 -31.04 32.29
CA ASN A 557 -14.49 -29.85 31.93
C ASN A 557 -14.62 -28.71 32.97
N ALA A 558 -15.78 -28.57 33.61
CA ALA A 558 -15.97 -27.61 34.68
C ALA A 558 -15.10 -27.95 35.91
N LEU A 559 -15.10 -29.22 36.33
CA LEU A 559 -14.27 -29.70 37.42
C LEU A 559 -12.78 -29.53 37.11
N VAL A 560 -12.31 -29.87 35.91
CA VAL A 560 -10.90 -29.65 35.53
C VAL A 560 -10.49 -28.19 35.73
N ARG A 561 -11.31 -27.24 35.24
CA ARG A 561 -11.05 -25.80 35.42
C ARG A 561 -11.06 -25.37 36.89
N LEU A 562 -11.98 -25.91 37.70
CA LEU A 562 -12.13 -25.55 39.11
C LEU A 562 -10.95 -26.08 39.96
N TYR A 563 -10.48 -27.28 39.68
CA TYR A 563 -9.30 -27.86 40.32
C TYR A 563 -7.99 -27.20 39.84
N GLU A 564 -7.88 -26.84 38.55
CA GLU A 564 -6.77 -26.02 38.01
C GLU A 564 -6.67 -24.65 38.70
N LYS A 565 -7.81 -23.98 38.98
CA LYS A 565 -7.82 -22.73 39.74
C LYS A 565 -7.31 -22.87 41.17
N ARG A 566 -7.39 -24.07 41.76
CA ARG A 566 -6.97 -24.40 43.13
C ARG A 566 -5.55 -24.97 43.19
N ASP A 567 -4.87 -25.10 42.05
CA ASP A 567 -3.54 -25.72 41.92
C ASP A 567 -3.47 -27.14 42.50
N VAL A 568 -4.57 -27.88 42.44
CA VAL A 568 -4.65 -29.29 42.87
C VAL A 568 -5.04 -30.16 41.68
N PRO A 569 -4.40 -31.33 41.48
CA PRO A 569 -4.79 -32.24 40.41
C PRO A 569 -6.18 -32.80 40.69
N LYS A 570 -7.05 -32.80 39.67
CA LYS A 570 -8.36 -33.42 39.77
C LYS A 570 -8.20 -34.90 40.17
N PRO A 571 -8.82 -35.37 41.25
CA PRO A 571 -8.73 -36.77 41.64
C PRO A 571 -9.33 -37.67 40.55
N ASP A 572 -8.56 -38.66 40.09
CA ASP A 572 -9.00 -39.60 39.06
C ASP A 572 -10.04 -40.55 39.65
N GLY A 573 -11.32 -40.26 39.40
CA GLY A 573 -12.47 -41.05 39.85
C GLY A 573 -12.50 -42.50 39.34
N ARG A 574 -11.50 -42.96 38.56
CA ARG A 574 -11.30 -44.38 38.27
C ARG A 574 -10.57 -45.15 39.38
N ARG A 575 -9.75 -44.50 40.22
CA ARG A 575 -8.93 -45.20 41.24
C ARG A 575 -9.69 -45.60 42.52
N SER A 576 -10.84 -45.00 42.80
CA SER A 576 -11.64 -45.31 43.99
C SER A 576 -12.66 -46.45 43.80
N ARG A 577 -12.68 -47.12 42.64
CA ARG A 577 -13.69 -48.15 42.30
C ARG A 577 -13.39 -49.57 42.77
N HIS A 578 -12.26 -49.81 43.44
CA HIS A 578 -11.87 -51.14 43.96
C HIS A 578 -11.53 -51.16 45.46
N GLN A 579 -11.89 -50.12 46.22
CA GLN A 579 -11.79 -50.15 47.68
C GLN A 579 -13.13 -49.72 48.28
N ARG A 580 -14.13 -50.60 48.17
CA ARG A 580 -15.23 -50.78 49.13
C ARG A 580 -15.99 -52.05 48.79
#